data_AF-A0A662VQR7-F1
#
_entry.id   AF-A0A662VQR7-F1
#
_cell.length_a   1.000
_cell.length_b   1.000
_cell.length_c   1.000
_cell.angle_alpha   90.00
_cell.angle_beta   90.00
_cell.angle_gamma   90.00
#
_symmetry.space_group_name_H-M   'P 1'
#
loop_
_entity.id
_entity.type
_entity.pdbx_description
1 polymer ?
#
loop_
_entity_poly.entity_id
_entity_poly.type
_entity_poly.pdbx_seq_one_letter_code
_entity_poly.pdbx_strand_id
1 'polypeptide(L)'
;MLYRGGTRYTSRRKGLKYSGPGYEFINTYVRRAVENKEDILKFSNKVGSGAYLLETLSFVIYVLCNYSHDPEESMVKAVTYSKDSDTIGAIVGSAMGALHGSDSFPKKWIKNLTGRLSYRDDGRVFKLVDRIQDLLEF
;
A
#
# COMPACT_ATOMS: atom_id res chain seq x y z
N MET A 1 -13.96 -11.24 22.51
CA MET A 1 -14.81 -10.11 22.04
C MET A 1 -13.90 -9.18 21.25
N LEU A 2 -13.96 -9.19 19.91
CA LEU A 2 -13.12 -8.29 19.10
C LEU A 2 -13.65 -6.86 19.26
N TYR A 3 -12.79 -5.94 19.70
CA TYR A 3 -13.12 -4.52 19.89
C TYR A 3 -13.63 -3.93 18.57
N ARG A 4 -14.90 -3.53 18.53
CA ARG A 4 -15.49 -2.83 17.37
C ARG A 4 -15.34 -1.33 17.61
N GLY A 5 -14.25 -0.74 17.11
CA GLY A 5 -14.04 0.71 17.18
C GLY A 5 -15.21 1.49 16.58
N GLY A 6 -15.55 2.63 17.19
CA GLY A 6 -16.72 3.44 16.81
C GLY A 6 -16.58 4.24 15.52
N THR A 7 -15.38 4.30 14.93
CA THR A 7 -15.11 5.08 13.71
C THR A 7 -15.82 4.48 12.49
N ARG A 8 -16.51 5.33 11.73
CA ARG A 8 -17.30 4.93 10.56
C ARG A 8 -16.85 5.70 9.32
N TYR A 9 -16.82 4.99 8.20
CA TYR A 9 -16.48 5.50 6.88
C TYR A 9 -17.61 5.20 5.91
N THR A 10 -17.76 6.05 4.90
CA THR A 10 -18.80 5.90 3.88
C THR A 10 -18.14 5.83 2.51
N SER A 11 -18.47 4.82 1.73
CA SER A 11 -17.94 4.70 0.36
C SER A 11 -18.34 5.91 -0.48
N ARG A 12 -17.37 6.47 -1.21
CA ARG A 12 -17.57 7.57 -2.17
C ARG A 12 -17.75 7.08 -3.61
N ARG A 13 -17.71 5.76 -3.83
CA ARG A 13 -17.80 5.16 -5.18
C ARG A 13 -19.25 5.07 -5.63
N LYS A 14 -19.54 5.56 -6.83
CA LYS A 14 -20.85 5.42 -7.47
C LYS A 14 -21.19 3.93 -7.62
N GLY A 15 -22.36 3.51 -7.14
CA GLY A 15 -22.81 2.11 -7.20
C GLY A 15 -22.34 1.21 -6.04
N LEU A 16 -21.48 1.71 -5.15
CA LEU A 16 -21.02 0.96 -3.98
C LEU A 16 -21.52 1.63 -2.69
N LYS A 17 -22.71 1.26 -2.24
CA LYS A 17 -23.30 1.77 -1.00
C LYS A 17 -22.70 1.04 0.20
N TYR A 18 -21.96 1.77 1.03
CA TYR A 18 -21.41 1.24 2.28
C TYR A 18 -21.27 2.34 3.32
N SER A 19 -21.61 2.04 4.57
CA SER A 19 -21.27 2.86 5.74
C SER A 19 -20.97 1.95 6.93
N GLY A 20 -19.77 2.04 7.48
CA GLY A 20 -19.34 1.19 8.59
C GLY A 20 -17.84 1.30 8.90
N PRO A 21 -17.32 0.44 9.79
CA PRO A 21 -15.90 0.41 10.13
C PRO A 21 -15.02 -0.03 8.96
N GLY A 22 -13.85 0.60 8.78
CA GLY A 22 -12.98 0.29 7.64
C GLY A 22 -12.56 -1.18 7.52
N TYR A 23 -12.33 -1.87 8.64
CA TYR A 23 -11.96 -3.30 8.64
C TYR A 23 -13.06 -4.18 8.03
N GLU A 24 -14.34 -3.82 8.23
CA GLU A 24 -15.47 -4.58 7.69
C GLU A 24 -15.57 -4.39 6.18
N PHE A 25 -15.31 -3.17 5.69
CA PHE A 25 -15.20 -2.89 4.27
C PHE A 25 -14.10 -3.75 3.63
N ILE A 26 -12.89 -3.73 4.20
CA ILE A 26 -11.74 -4.50 3.71
C ILE A 26 -12.06 -6.00 3.70
N ASN A 27 -12.51 -6.55 4.83
CA ASN A 27 -12.83 -7.97 4.94
C ASN A 27 -13.97 -8.40 4.00
N THR A 28 -14.88 -7.48 3.63
CA THR A 28 -15.97 -7.79 2.69
C THR A 28 -15.52 -7.71 1.24
N TYR A 29 -14.84 -6.63 0.85
CA TYR A 29 -14.56 -6.35 -0.57
C TYR A 29 -13.21 -6.88 -1.01
N VAL A 30 -12.16 -6.72 -0.20
CA VAL A 30 -10.80 -7.16 -0.54
C VAL A 30 -10.71 -8.67 -0.49
N ARG A 31 -11.16 -9.29 0.61
CA ARG A 31 -11.12 -10.75 0.77
C ARG A 31 -11.82 -11.47 -0.39
N ARG A 32 -13.04 -11.03 -0.74
CA ARG A 32 -13.78 -11.58 -1.88
C ARG A 32 -13.06 -11.40 -3.20
N ALA A 33 -12.41 -10.25 -3.42
CA ALA A 33 -11.67 -10.01 -4.65
C ALA A 33 -10.45 -10.92 -4.77
N VAL A 34 -9.72 -11.13 -3.66
CA VAL A 34 -8.58 -12.06 -3.58
C VAL A 34 -9.04 -13.51 -3.80
N GLU A 35 -10.07 -13.96 -3.07
CA GLU A 35 -10.60 -15.33 -3.17
C GLU A 35 -11.10 -15.65 -4.59
N ASN A 36 -11.73 -14.67 -5.25
CA ASN A 36 -12.24 -14.83 -6.63
C ASN A 36 -11.19 -14.54 -7.71
N LYS A 37 -9.94 -14.21 -7.35
CA LYS A 37 -8.90 -13.78 -8.30
C LYS A 37 -9.41 -12.70 -9.25
N GLU A 38 -10.15 -11.73 -8.72
CA GLU A 38 -10.73 -10.64 -9.49
C GLU A 38 -9.61 -9.85 -10.17
N ASP A 39 -9.79 -9.43 -11.43
CA ASP A 39 -8.79 -8.62 -12.15
C ASP A 39 -8.48 -7.31 -11.41
N ILE A 40 -7.21 -6.91 -11.39
CA ILE A 40 -6.73 -5.74 -10.63
C ILE A 40 -7.36 -4.43 -11.12
N LEU A 41 -7.51 -4.24 -12.44
CA LEU A 41 -8.10 -3.03 -12.99
C LEU A 41 -9.59 -2.97 -12.66
N LYS A 42 -10.28 -4.10 -12.77
CA LYS A 42 -11.68 -4.22 -12.34
C LYS A 42 -11.85 -3.91 -10.86
N PHE A 43 -10.97 -4.44 -10.00
CA PHE A 43 -10.99 -4.19 -8.57
C PHE A 43 -10.75 -2.71 -8.25
N SER A 44 -9.70 -2.11 -8.82
CA SER A 44 -9.38 -0.68 -8.68
C SER A 44 -10.55 0.21 -9.10
N ASN A 45 -11.20 -0.10 -10.22
CA ASN A 45 -12.38 0.64 -10.69
C ASN A 45 -13.60 0.49 -9.77
N LYS A 46 -13.77 -0.67 -9.13
CA LYS A 46 -14.89 -0.95 -8.23
C LYS A 46 -14.74 -0.23 -6.89
N VAL A 47 -13.64 -0.46 -6.18
CA VAL A 47 -13.44 0.07 -4.82
C VAL A 47 -12.80 1.45 -4.80
N GLY A 48 -12.14 1.87 -5.88
CA GLY A 48 -11.33 3.08 -5.95
C GLY A 48 -9.88 2.83 -5.55
N SER A 49 -9.05 3.84 -5.80
CA SER A 49 -7.61 3.85 -5.52
C SER A 49 -7.08 5.27 -5.40
N GLY A 50 -7.92 6.22 -4.96
CA GLY A 50 -7.55 7.61 -4.68
C GLY A 50 -7.27 7.87 -3.20
N ALA A 51 -7.00 9.13 -2.85
CA ALA A 51 -6.65 9.60 -1.49
C ALA A 51 -7.84 9.57 -0.51
N TYR A 52 -8.37 8.39 -0.23
CA TYR A 52 -9.38 8.15 0.78
C TYR A 52 -9.22 6.77 1.39
N LEU A 53 -9.34 6.69 2.71
CA LEU A 53 -8.96 5.51 3.47
C LEU A 53 -9.51 4.20 2.91
N LEU A 54 -10.82 4.13 2.59
CA LEU A 54 -11.42 2.90 2.06
C LEU A 54 -10.92 2.54 0.66
N GLU A 55 -10.50 3.53 -0.14
CA GLU A 55 -9.93 3.32 -1.48
C GLU A 55 -8.47 2.90 -1.36
N THR A 56 -7.63 3.72 -0.71
CA THR A 56 -6.19 3.50 -0.53
C THR A 56 -5.91 2.15 0.13
N LEU A 57 -6.49 1.90 1.31
CA LEU A 57 -6.14 0.73 2.11
C LEU A 57 -6.68 -0.56 1.48
N SER A 58 -7.86 -0.52 0.85
CA SER A 58 -8.38 -1.69 0.15
C SER A 58 -7.51 -2.08 -1.05
N PHE A 59 -7.05 -1.10 -1.82
CA PHE A 59 -6.21 -1.36 -2.98
C PHE A 59 -4.81 -1.83 -2.57
N VAL A 60 -4.20 -1.22 -1.56
CA VAL A 60 -2.92 -1.66 -0.97
C VAL A 60 -3.01 -3.13 -0.53
N ILE A 61 -4.00 -3.48 0.30
CA ILE A 61 -4.12 -4.85 0.83
C ILE A 61 -4.38 -5.84 -0.31
N TYR A 62 -5.20 -5.48 -1.30
CA TYR A 62 -5.41 -6.31 -2.48
C TYR A 62 -4.09 -6.57 -3.24
N VAL A 63 -3.27 -5.54 -3.46
CA VAL A 63 -1.97 -5.70 -4.12
C VAL A 63 -1.07 -6.62 -3.32
N LEU A 64 -0.93 -6.39 -2.01
CA LEU A 64 -0.09 -7.22 -1.15
C LEU A 64 -0.57 -8.68 -1.14
N CYS A 65 -1.87 -8.94 -1.01
CA CYS A 65 -2.38 -10.32 -1.00
C CYS A 65 -2.13 -11.10 -2.29
N ASN A 66 -2.00 -10.43 -3.45
CA ASN A 66 -1.84 -11.11 -4.74
C ASN A 66 -0.40 -11.10 -5.25
N TYR A 67 0.38 -10.06 -4.94
CA TYR A 67 1.66 -9.79 -5.59
C TYR A 67 2.83 -9.67 -4.60
N SER A 68 2.64 -9.87 -3.29
CA SER A 68 3.74 -9.75 -2.31
C SER A 68 4.81 -10.84 -2.40
N HIS A 69 4.78 -11.71 -3.41
CA HIS A 69 5.85 -12.66 -3.65
C HIS A 69 6.95 -12.08 -4.57
N ASP A 70 6.64 -10.99 -5.29
CA ASP A 70 7.54 -10.32 -6.22
C ASP A 70 7.52 -8.79 -5.95
N PRO A 71 8.59 -8.23 -5.35
CA PRO A 71 8.71 -6.80 -5.08
C PRO A 71 8.63 -5.91 -6.32
N GLU A 72 9.19 -6.32 -7.46
CA GLU A 72 9.14 -5.55 -8.70
C GLU A 72 7.72 -5.54 -9.24
N GLU A 73 7.07 -6.71 -9.33
CA GLU A 73 5.70 -6.80 -9.81
C GLU A 73 4.73 -6.04 -8.89
N SER A 74 4.81 -6.26 -7.57
CA SER A 74 3.96 -5.58 -6.58
C SER A 74 4.01 -4.07 -6.73
N MET A 75 5.21 -3.51 -6.89
CA MET A 75 5.39 -2.07 -7.12
C MET A 75 4.79 -1.63 -8.46
N VAL A 76 5.07 -2.35 -9.55
CA VAL A 76 4.50 -2.02 -10.87
C VAL A 76 2.97 -2.03 -10.81
N LYS A 77 2.35 -3.04 -10.18
CA LYS A 77 0.89 -3.11 -10.04
C LYS A 77 0.35 -1.96 -9.20
N ALA A 78 1.00 -1.67 -8.07
CA ALA A 78 0.61 -0.58 -7.17
C ALA A 78 0.58 0.77 -7.88
N VAL A 79 1.64 1.13 -8.62
CA VAL A 79 1.74 2.44 -9.27
C VAL A 79 0.93 2.54 -10.57
N THR A 80 0.80 1.45 -11.32
CA THR A 80 0.15 1.46 -12.64
C THR A 80 -1.38 1.50 -12.54
N TYR A 81 -1.96 0.79 -11.57
CA TYR A 81 -3.41 0.58 -11.48
C TYR A 81 -4.09 1.43 -10.40
N SER A 82 -3.37 2.37 -9.78
CA SER A 82 -3.92 3.29 -8.78
C SER A 82 -4.11 4.70 -9.33
N LYS A 83 -4.92 5.51 -8.62
CA LYS A 83 -5.05 6.95 -8.90
C LYS A 83 -4.14 7.81 -8.02
N ASP A 84 -3.99 7.42 -6.76
CA ASP A 84 -3.11 8.04 -5.76
C ASP A 84 -1.83 7.20 -5.65
N SER A 85 -1.07 7.18 -6.74
CA SER A 85 0.04 6.24 -6.98
C SER A 85 1.24 6.48 -6.09
N ASP A 86 1.50 7.72 -5.70
CA ASP A 86 2.56 8.08 -4.77
C ASP A 86 2.26 7.56 -3.36
N THR A 87 1.04 7.77 -2.84
CA THR A 87 0.64 7.25 -1.52
C THR A 87 0.60 5.72 -1.52
N ILE A 88 -0.07 5.12 -2.50
CA ILE A 88 -0.22 3.66 -2.59
C ILE A 88 1.15 2.99 -2.81
N GLY A 89 1.96 3.55 -3.71
CA GLY A 89 3.33 3.07 -3.96
C GLY A 89 4.23 3.18 -2.74
N ALA A 90 4.12 4.27 -1.94
CA ALA A 90 4.87 4.41 -0.71
C ALA A 90 4.50 3.35 0.34
N ILE A 91 3.20 3.07 0.51
CA ILE A 91 2.73 2.06 1.47
C ILE A 91 3.12 0.65 1.01
N VAL A 92 2.86 0.29 -0.25
CA VAL A 92 3.25 -1.02 -0.80
C VAL A 92 4.77 -1.18 -0.76
N GLY A 93 5.53 -0.17 -1.18
CA GLY A 93 7.00 -0.21 -1.15
C GLY A 93 7.56 -0.37 0.26
N SER A 94 6.95 0.27 1.26
CA SER A 94 7.34 0.09 2.67
C SER A 94 7.10 -1.36 3.13
N ALA A 95 5.95 -1.94 2.81
CA ALA A 95 5.63 -3.32 3.16
C ALA A 95 6.54 -4.32 2.44
N MET A 96 6.76 -4.15 1.13
CA MET A 96 7.63 -5.00 0.33
C MET A 96 9.10 -4.90 0.78
N GLY A 97 9.59 -3.69 1.10
CA GLY A 97 10.93 -3.50 1.65
C GLY A 97 11.12 -4.16 3.01
N ALA A 98 10.11 -4.13 3.88
CA ALA A 98 10.14 -4.83 5.16
C ALA A 98 10.13 -6.36 5.00
N LEU A 99 9.39 -6.88 4.01
CA LEU A 99 9.26 -8.32 3.78
C LEU A 99 10.47 -8.94 3.05
N HIS A 100 11.09 -8.21 2.13
CA HIS A 100 12.10 -8.76 1.20
C HIS A 100 13.47 -8.09 1.29
N GLY A 101 13.59 -6.99 2.04
CA GLY A 101 14.79 -6.16 2.04
C GLY A 101 14.88 -5.26 0.81
N SER A 102 15.70 -4.21 0.89
CA SER A 102 15.88 -3.23 -0.19
C SER A 102 16.57 -3.81 -1.43
N ASP A 103 17.45 -4.80 -1.26
CA ASP A 103 18.18 -5.44 -2.36
C ASP A 103 17.29 -6.24 -3.32
N SER A 104 16.05 -6.53 -2.91
CA SER A 104 15.06 -7.24 -3.71
C SER A 104 14.46 -6.39 -4.83
N PHE A 105 14.60 -5.06 -4.77
CA PHE A 105 14.11 -4.16 -5.82
C PHE A 105 15.16 -3.95 -6.92
N PRO A 106 14.73 -3.61 -8.15
CA PRO A 106 15.64 -3.22 -9.21
C PRO A 106 16.58 -2.10 -8.77
N LYS A 107 17.90 -2.35 -8.80
CA LYS A 107 18.92 -1.37 -8.38
C LYS A 107 18.78 -0.01 -9.09
N LYS A 108 18.30 -0.02 -10.33
CA LYS A 108 18.02 1.20 -11.13
C LYS A 108 16.97 2.12 -10.49
N TRP A 109 16.02 1.57 -9.72
CA TRP A 109 15.01 2.35 -9.02
C TRP A 109 15.57 3.00 -7.76
N ILE A 110 16.53 2.35 -7.10
CA ILE A 110 17.09 2.83 -5.83
C ILE A 110 18.25 3.82 -6.05
N LYS A 111 19.14 3.56 -7.03
CA LYS A 111 20.44 4.24 -7.19
C LYS A 111 20.37 5.78 -7.19
N ASN A 112 19.27 6.36 -7.67
CA ASN A 112 19.12 7.81 -7.81
C ASN A 112 18.03 8.40 -6.90
N LEU A 113 17.56 7.65 -5.90
CA LEU A 113 16.64 8.18 -4.90
C LEU A 113 17.38 9.22 -4.05
N THR A 114 16.82 10.43 -3.99
CA THR A 114 17.45 11.54 -3.27
C THR A 114 17.44 11.32 -1.76
N GLY A 115 16.48 10.55 -1.22
CA GLY A 115 16.31 10.33 0.21
C GLY A 115 16.02 11.61 1.00
N ARG A 116 15.50 12.66 0.36
CA ARG A 116 15.18 13.95 0.99
C ARG A 116 13.89 13.88 1.81
N LEU A 117 13.85 14.61 2.92
CA LEU A 117 12.63 14.93 3.66
C LEU A 117 12.29 16.44 3.61
N SER A 118 13.23 17.28 3.19
CA SER A 118 13.10 18.73 3.13
C SER A 118 13.95 19.35 2.01
N TYR A 119 13.95 20.68 1.93
CA TYR A 119 14.78 21.42 0.99
C TYR A 119 16.26 21.32 1.43
N ARG A 120 17.05 20.50 0.72
CA ARG A 120 18.51 20.30 0.87
C ARG A 120 18.96 19.31 1.97
N ASP A 121 18.28 18.17 2.10
CA ASP A 121 18.68 17.10 3.02
C ASP A 121 18.83 15.72 2.36
N ASP A 122 19.49 15.68 1.20
CA ASP A 122 19.76 14.44 0.47
C ASP A 122 20.35 13.36 1.38
N GLY A 123 19.81 12.15 1.26
CA GLY A 123 20.16 10.99 2.05
C GLY A 123 19.63 10.96 3.48
N ARG A 124 18.79 11.93 3.90
CA ARG A 124 18.22 11.94 5.26
C ARG A 124 17.42 10.68 5.58
N VAL A 125 16.62 10.17 4.64
CA VAL A 125 15.86 8.92 4.82
C VAL A 125 16.80 7.74 5.07
N PHE A 126 17.86 7.58 4.27
CA PHE A 126 18.81 6.48 4.44
C PHE A 126 19.49 6.53 5.80
N LYS A 127 19.93 7.72 6.25
CA LYS A 127 20.48 7.92 7.60
C LYS A 127 19.50 7.56 8.72
N LEU A 128 18.20 7.75 8.51
CA LEU A 128 17.19 7.37 9.49
C LEU A 128 16.99 5.85 9.52
N VAL A 129 17.01 5.19 8.35
CA VAL A 129 16.92 3.74 8.24
C VAL A 129 18.13 3.07 8.90
N ASP A 130 19.35 3.54 8.63
CA ASP A 130 20.58 3.01 9.24
C ASP A 130 20.50 3.10 10.78
N ARG A 131 20.06 4.24 11.32
CA ARG A 131 19.88 4.43 12.77
C ARG A 131 18.80 3.53 13.37
N ILE A 132 17.78 3.16 12.62
CA ILE A 132 16.75 2.23 13.08
C ILE A 132 17.33 0.80 13.13
N GLN A 133 18.17 0.43 12.16
CA GLN A 133 18.86 -0.87 12.19
C GLN A 133 19.76 -0.99 13.42
N ASP A 134 20.56 0.04 13.73
CA ASP A 134 21.39 0.09 14.95
C ASP A 134 20.58 -0.08 16.25
N LEU A 135 19.30 0.32 16.25
CA LEU A 135 18.40 0.19 17.41
C LEU A 135 17.70 -1.17 17.50
N LEU A 136 17.60 -1.89 16.37
CA LEU A 136 16.95 -3.20 16.29
C LEU A 136 17.96 -4.35 16.40
N GLU A 137 19.22 -4.10 16.07
CA GLU A 137 20.36 -4.99 16.30
C GLU A 137 20.87 -4.80 17.75
N PHE A 138 20.24 -5.47 18.71
CA PHE A 138 20.79 -5.67 20.06
C PHE A 138 21.90 -6.72 20.06
#